data_AF-A0A8S3I3F4-F1
#
_entry.id   AF-A0A8S3I3F4-F1
#
_cell.length_a   1.000
_cell.length_b   1.000
_cell.length_c   1.000
_cell.angle_alpha   90.00
_cell.angle_beta   90.00
_cell.angle_gamma   90.00
#
_symmetry.space_group_name_H-M   'P 1'
#
loop_
_entity.id
_entity.type
_entity.pdbx_description
1 polymer ?
#
loop_
_entity_poly.entity_id
_entity_poly.type
_entity_poly.pdbx_seq_one_letter_code
_entity_poly.pdbx_strand_id
1 'polypeptide(L)' 'MFTTSNQWVLVDLTSYGIGCARAAYPVVYTRVAYYQDWIRTMTSGVYTNATSSVS' A
#
# COMPACT_ATOMS: atom_id res chain seq x y z
N MET A 1 -6.60 13.63 2.78
CA MET A 1 -6.27 13.69 4.22
C MET A 1 -6.90 12.46 4.86
N PHE A 2 -6.11 11.60 5.51
CA PHE A 2 -6.62 10.38 6.13
C PHE A 2 -7.41 10.76 7.39
N THR A 3 -8.72 10.56 7.38
CA THR A 3 -9.60 10.79 8.54
C THR A 3 -9.61 9.52 9.38
N THR A 4 -9.00 9.56 10.55
CA THR A 4 -8.75 8.37 11.38
C THR A 4 -9.99 7.95 12.16
N SER A 5 -10.69 6.92 11.69
CA SER A 5 -11.53 6.07 12.54
C SER A 5 -10.74 4.83 12.97
N ASN A 6 -9.77 4.99 13.89
CA ASN A 6 -9.02 3.89 14.54
C ASN A 6 -8.65 2.69 13.63
N GLN A 7 -8.10 2.95 12.44
CA GLN A 7 -7.76 1.92 11.44
C GLN A 7 -6.30 2.04 11.03
N TRP A 8 -5.65 0.90 10.82
CA TRP A 8 -4.33 0.84 10.22
C TRP A 8 -4.40 1.16 8.73
N VAL A 9 -3.46 1.96 8.25
CA VAL A 9 -3.34 2.33 6.83
C VAL A 9 -1.97 1.92 6.31
N LEU A 10 -1.92 1.41 5.07
CA LEU A 10 -0.66 1.13 4.39
C LEU A 10 -0.07 2.43 3.86
N VAL A 11 1.00 2.90 4.49
CA VAL A 11 1.65 4.18 4.15
C VAL A 11 2.67 4.02 3.03
N ASP A 12 3.41 2.92 3.06
CA ASP A 12 4.49 2.64 2.12
C ASP A 12 4.75 1.14 1.91
N LEU A 13 5.63 0.83 0.96
CA LEU A 13 6.16 -0.49 0.68
C LEU A 13 7.69 -0.39 0.60
N THR A 14 8.42 -1.36 1.12
CA THR A 14 9.87 -1.44 0.91
C THR A 14 10.18 -1.50 -0.59
N SER A 15 11.00 -0.57 -1.08
CA SER A 15 11.42 -0.55 -2.48
C SER A 15 12.78 -1.23 -2.62
N TYR A 16 13.83 -0.61 -2.10
CA TYR A 16 15.17 -1.17 -2.13
C TYR A 16 16.04 -0.61 -0.99
N GLY A 17 17.14 -1.30 -0.71
CA GLY A 17 18.16 -0.87 0.24
C GLY A 17 19.50 -1.51 -0.10
N ILE A 18 20.59 -0.88 0.32
CA ILE A 18 21.94 -1.42 0.14
C ILE A 18 22.33 -2.18 1.40
N GLY A 19 22.29 -3.51 1.32
CA GLY A 19 22.53 -4.38 2.47
C GLY A 19 21.43 -4.27 3.53
N CYS A 20 21.75 -4.68 4.75
CA CYS A 20 20.83 -4.62 5.90
C CYS A 20 21.35 -3.62 6.93
N ALA A 21 20.50 -2.67 7.35
CA ALA A 21 20.76 -1.70 8.42
C ALA A 21 22.11 -0.96 8.32
N ARG A 22 22.53 -0.62 7.09
CA ARG A 22 23.84 0.00 6.87
C ARG A 22 23.79 1.49 7.14
N ALA A 23 24.63 1.96 8.07
CA ALA A 23 24.76 3.39 8.38
C ALA A 23 25.08 4.20 7.11
N ALA A 24 24.51 5.40 7.01
CA ALA A 24 24.58 6.30 5.86
C ALA A 24 23.90 5.82 4.55
N TYR A 25 23.34 4.61 4.51
CA TYR A 25 22.58 4.12 3.36
C TYR A 25 21.11 3.91 3.76
N PRO A 26 20.24 4.90 3.49
CA PRO A 26 18.83 4.77 3.81
C PRO A 26 18.17 3.67 2.96
N VAL A 27 17.17 3.02 3.54
CA VAL A 27 16.20 2.20 2.78
C VAL A 27 15.24 3.15 2.08
N VAL A 28 14.92 2.84 0.82
CA VAL A 28 13.96 3.59 0.02
C VAL A 28 12.62 2.89 0.05
N TYR A 29 11.57 3.67 0.27
CA TYR A 29 10.19 3.19 0.35
C TYR A 29 9.34 3.82 -0.77
N THR A 30 8.43 3.02 -1.33
CA THR A 30 7.43 3.49 -2.30
C THR A 30 6.31 4.20 -1.57
N ARG A 31 6.06 5.47 -1.90
CA ARG A 31 4.97 6.26 -1.32
C ARG A 31 3.61 5.81 -1.87
N VAL A 32 2.88 4.98 -1.13
CA VAL A 32 1.59 4.40 -1.58
C VAL A 32 0.56 5.48 -1.93
N ALA A 33 0.54 6.59 -1.19
CA ALA A 33 -0.37 7.70 -1.45
C ALA A 33 -0.25 8.29 -2.88
N TYR A 34 0.94 8.24 -3.49
CA TYR A 34 1.17 8.73 -4.86
C TYR A 34 0.48 7.86 -5.92
N TYR A 35 0.31 6.57 -5.65
CA TYR A 35 -0.22 5.59 -6.60
C TYR A 35 -1.70 5.26 -6.40
N GLN A 36 -2.43 6.02 -5.56
CA GLN A 36 -3.82 5.69 -5.22
C GLN A 36 -4.75 5.58 -6.44
N ASP A 37 -4.59 6.46 -7.43
CA ASP A 37 -5.41 6.42 -8.64
C ASP A 37 -5.14 5.16 -9.46
N TRP A 38 -3.86 4.83 -9.65
CA TRP A 38 -3.46 3.57 -10.30
C TRP A 38 -4.05 2.38 -9.54
N ILE A 39 -3.84 2.28 -8.22
CA ILE A 39 -4.39 1.18 -7.40
C ILE A 39 -5.90 1.05 -7.62
N ARG A 40 -6.65 2.15 -7.57
CA ARG A 40 -8.11 2.14 -7.82
C ARG A 40 -8.46 1.61 -9.20
N THR A 41 -7.73 2.00 -10.26
CA THR A 41 -7.98 1.49 -11.61
C THR A 41 -7.76 -0.02 -11.71
N MET A 42 -6.73 -0.55 -11.03
CA MET A 42 -6.41 -1.98 -11.05
C MET A 42 -7.37 -2.83 -10.21
N THR A 43 -7.92 -2.27 -9.13
CA THR A 43 -8.82 -3.01 -8.23
C THR A 43 -10.31 -2.79 -8.52
N SER A 44 -10.65 -1.86 -9.40
CA SER A 44 -12.04 -1.49 -9.73
C SER A 44 -12.94 -2.66 -10.15
N GLY A 45 -12.39 -3.71 -10.77
CA GLY A 45 -13.13 -4.93 -11.15
C GLY A 45 -12.97 -6.12 -10.18
N VAL A 46 -12.20 -5.98 -9.11
CA VAL A 46 -11.90 -7.07 -8.16
C VAL A 46 -12.89 -7.09 -6.98
N TYR A 47 -13.53 -5.96 -6.68
CA TYR A 47 -14.64 -5.89 -5.72
C TYR A 47 -15.95 -6.41 -6.33
N THR A 48 -15.93 -7.57 -7.02
CA THR A 48 -17.18 -8.31 -7.24
C THR A 48 -17.62 -8.85 -5.88
N ASN A 49 -18.70 -8.29 -5.35
CA ASN A 49 -19.41 -8.66 -4.13
C ASN A 49 -18.71 -9.76 -3.30
N ALA A 50 -18.02 -9.34 -2.22
CA ALA A 50 -17.51 -10.26 -1.19
C ALA A 50 -18.63 -11.02 -0.42
N THR A 51 -19.80 -11.16 -1.03
CA THR A 51 -21.01 -11.81 -0.53
C THR A 51 -21.64 -12.80 -1.52
N SER A 52 -20.96 -13.20 -2.60
CA SER A 52 -21.48 -14.24 -3.51
C SER A 52 -20.57 -15.45 -3.74
N SER A 53 -19.50 -15.65 -2.95
CA SER A 53 -18.68 -16.88 -3.08
C SER A 53 -18.09 -17.40 -1.77
N VAL A 54 -18.78 -17.19 -0.64
CA VAL A 54 -18.61 -18.05 0.53
C VAL A 54 -19.86 -18.93 0.58
N SER A 55 -19.77 -20.07 -0.09
CA SER A 55 -20.63 -21.23 0.19
C SER A 55 -20.22 -21.85 1.53
#